data_AF-A0A7C9DL26-F1
#
_entry.id   AF-A0A7C9DL26-F1
#
_cell.length_a   1.000
_cell.length_b   1.000
_cell.length_c   1.000
_cell.angle_alpha   90.00
_cell.angle_beta   90.00
_cell.angle_gamma   90.00
#
_symmetry.space_group_name_H-M   'P 1'
#
loop_
_entity.id
_entity.type
_entity.pdbx_description
1 polymer ?
#
loop_
_entity_poly.entity_id
_entity_poly.type
_entity_poly.pdbx_seq_one_letter_code
_entity_poly.pdbx_strand_id
1 'polypeptide(L)'
;MRYGVHNMEESAERIYAASRGTPEDHFLIFLAHNGPTGLGSNMDDICGKDWVYGGGDHGDADLAQALSRLKETTKYPMPLIVFGHMHKGLAYGGLRKMLVIGADGTMYLNGAIVPRVRYTGSGGSIRAFTVVEFAGSEVNKIAEAWVSLNNGDTVLEEESVLFKMGAEVRCHCDVTD
;
A
#
# COMPACT_ATOMS: atom_id res chain seq x y z
N MET A 1 17.64 -14.62 20.41
CA MET A 1 16.74 -13.84 19.52
C MET A 1 17.07 -14.19 18.07
N ARG A 2 16.05 -14.40 17.23
CA ARG A 2 16.17 -15.09 15.93
C ARG A 2 16.70 -14.23 14.78
N TYR A 3 16.72 -12.90 14.92
CA TYR A 3 17.07 -11.97 13.82
C TYR A 3 18.00 -10.82 14.22
N GLY A 4 18.49 -10.84 15.46
CA GLY A 4 19.44 -9.84 15.96
C GLY A 4 18.91 -8.41 16.07
N VAL A 5 17.62 -8.13 15.89
CA VAL A 5 16.99 -6.82 16.13
C VAL A 5 16.37 -6.81 17.52
N HIS A 6 16.70 -5.81 18.32
CA HIS A 6 16.39 -5.78 19.75
C HIS A 6 15.28 -4.79 20.14
N ASN A 7 15.01 -3.79 19.30
CA ASN A 7 13.94 -2.81 19.51
C ASN A 7 13.53 -2.13 18.17
N MET A 8 12.50 -1.28 18.23
CA MET A 8 11.96 -0.57 17.06
C MET A 8 12.97 0.41 16.45
N GLU A 9 13.78 1.08 17.27
CA GLU A 9 14.79 2.02 16.78
C GLU A 9 15.88 1.31 15.98
N GLU A 10 16.34 0.14 16.44
CA GLU A 10 17.29 -0.69 15.71
C GLU A 10 16.68 -1.24 14.41
N SER A 11 15.40 -1.61 14.44
CA SER A 11 14.67 -2.02 13.23
C SER A 11 14.64 -0.87 12.20
N ALA A 12 14.29 0.34 12.64
CA ALA A 12 14.28 1.54 11.81
C ALA A 12 15.67 1.85 11.23
N GLU A 13 16.74 1.74 12.04
CA GLU A 13 18.11 1.92 11.58
C GLU A 13 18.50 0.88 10.53
N ARG A 14 18.08 -0.38 10.67
CA ARG A 14 18.37 -1.40 9.66
C ARG A 14 17.64 -1.16 8.36
N ILE A 15 16.38 -0.73 8.39
CA ILE A 15 15.63 -0.34 7.19
C ILE A 15 16.32 0.85 6.51
N TYR A 16 16.69 1.86 7.27
CA TYR A 16 17.41 3.03 6.80
C TYR A 16 18.76 2.65 6.17
N ALA A 17 19.57 1.86 6.87
CA ALA A 17 20.89 1.43 6.43
C ALA A 17 20.83 0.53 5.17
N ALA A 18 19.81 -0.33 5.06
CA ALA A 18 19.61 -1.15 3.86
C ALA A 18 19.26 -0.33 2.62
N SER A 19 18.69 0.86 2.81
CA SER A 19 18.33 1.78 1.74
C SER A 19 19.50 2.67 1.31
N ARG A 20 20.57 2.74 2.12
CA ARG A 20 21.78 3.51 1.80
C ARG A 20 22.58 2.82 0.70
N GLY A 21 23.16 3.65 -0.18
CA GLY A 21 23.97 3.14 -1.29
C GLY A 21 23.14 2.79 -2.53
N THR A 22 21.85 3.14 -2.52
CA THR A 22 21.04 3.18 -3.75
C THR A 22 21.77 4.03 -4.80
N PRO A 23 21.99 3.51 -6.03
CA PRO A 23 22.63 4.27 -7.09
C PRO A 23 21.82 5.54 -7.45
N GLU A 24 22.50 6.58 -7.93
CA GLU A 24 21.87 7.89 -8.18
C GLU A 24 20.76 7.87 -9.24
N ASP A 25 20.78 6.91 -10.15
CA ASP A 25 19.80 6.71 -11.23
C ASP A 25 18.67 5.73 -10.85
N HIS A 26 18.61 5.29 -9.59
CA HIS A 26 17.61 4.36 -9.08
C HIS A 26 16.65 5.04 -8.09
N PHE A 27 15.51 4.38 -7.87
CA PHE A 27 14.52 4.77 -6.87
C PHE A 27 14.20 3.60 -5.95
N LEU A 28 13.64 3.90 -4.80
CA LEU A 28 13.32 2.93 -3.76
C LEU A 28 11.83 2.57 -3.79
N ILE A 29 11.55 1.26 -3.77
CA ILE A 29 10.23 0.72 -3.46
C ILE A 29 10.35 -0.06 -2.16
N PHE A 30 9.45 0.20 -1.22
CA PHE A 30 9.38 -0.55 0.03
C PHE A 30 8.27 -1.59 -0.03
N LEU A 31 8.56 -2.79 0.49
CA LEU A 31 7.61 -3.88 0.67
C LEU A 31 7.61 -4.28 2.14
N ALA A 32 6.46 -4.12 2.79
CA ALA A 32 6.29 -4.42 4.21
C ALA A 32 5.02 -5.23 4.46
N HIS A 33 4.88 -5.78 5.67
CA HIS A 33 3.63 -6.43 6.06
C HIS A 33 2.58 -5.39 6.46
N ASN A 34 2.91 -4.50 7.39
CA ASN A 34 2.06 -3.36 7.76
C ASN A 34 2.56 -2.08 7.09
N GLY A 35 1.67 -1.09 6.96
CA GLY A 35 2.07 0.26 6.55
C GLY A 35 2.74 1.02 7.70
N PRO A 36 3.32 2.20 7.43
CA PRO A 36 3.87 3.04 8.48
C PRO A 36 2.77 3.62 9.37
N THR A 37 3.10 3.91 10.63
CA THR A 37 2.20 4.69 11.50
C THR A 37 2.02 6.14 10.99
N GLY A 38 0.96 6.80 11.41
CA GLY A 38 0.58 8.16 10.99
C GLY A 38 -0.44 8.17 9.83
N LEU A 39 -0.94 7.01 9.43
CA LEU A 39 -1.90 6.83 8.33
C LEU A 39 -3.18 6.08 8.78
N GLY A 40 -3.49 6.09 10.08
CA GLY A 40 -4.59 5.34 10.68
C GLY A 40 -5.45 6.14 11.67
N SER A 41 -5.70 7.42 11.41
CA SER A 41 -6.49 8.29 12.30
C SER A 41 -7.95 7.87 12.43
N ASN A 42 -8.54 7.36 11.34
CA ASN A 42 -9.90 6.82 11.26
C ASN A 42 -9.87 5.31 11.00
N MET A 43 -10.97 4.62 11.29
CA MET A 43 -11.08 3.16 11.11
C MET A 43 -10.92 2.72 9.64
N ASP A 44 -11.38 3.54 8.70
CA ASP A 44 -11.32 3.29 7.25
C ASP A 44 -10.01 3.78 6.61
N ASP A 45 -9.15 4.45 7.36
CA ASP A 45 -7.84 4.87 6.86
C ASP A 45 -6.97 3.64 6.56
N ILE A 46 -5.96 3.84 5.70
CA ILE A 46 -5.16 2.74 5.15
C ILE A 46 -4.45 1.90 6.22
N CYS A 47 -4.08 2.51 7.37
CA CYS A 47 -3.52 1.85 8.55
C CYS A 47 -4.47 1.86 9.78
N GLY A 48 -5.75 2.17 9.60
CA GLY A 48 -6.72 2.35 10.69
C GLY A 48 -7.26 1.05 11.29
N LYS A 49 -7.16 0.86 12.60
CA LYS A 49 -7.76 -0.28 13.31
C LYS A 49 -9.28 -0.17 13.29
N ASP A 50 -9.93 -1.20 12.79
CA ASP A 50 -11.39 -1.27 12.61
C ASP A 50 -12.06 -2.39 13.45
N TRP A 51 -11.28 -3.18 14.19
CA TRP A 51 -11.76 -4.30 15.01
C TRP A 51 -11.82 -4.02 16.51
N VAL A 52 -11.55 -2.78 16.95
CA VAL A 52 -11.62 -2.37 18.36
C VAL A 52 -12.38 -1.05 18.47
N TYR A 53 -13.23 -0.93 19.49
CA TYR A 53 -13.91 0.32 19.82
C TYR A 53 -12.90 1.45 20.06
N GLY A 54 -13.10 2.59 19.40
CA GLY A 54 -12.17 3.73 19.43
C GLY A 54 -11.03 3.66 18.39
N GLY A 55 -10.84 2.53 17.72
CA GLY A 55 -9.92 2.38 16.59
C GLY A 55 -8.46 2.72 16.90
N GLY A 56 -7.87 3.59 16.08
CA GLY A 56 -6.49 4.07 16.18
C GLY A 56 -5.56 3.48 15.12
N ASP A 57 -4.29 3.85 15.17
CA ASP A 57 -3.32 3.48 14.13
C ASP A 57 -2.71 2.08 14.39
N HIS A 58 -2.64 1.24 13.34
CA HIS A 58 -2.01 -0.09 13.34
C HIS A 58 -0.68 -0.13 12.57
N GLY A 59 -0.17 1.02 12.12
CA GLY A 59 1.05 1.10 11.37
C GLY A 59 2.29 0.84 12.21
N ASP A 60 3.34 0.39 11.53
CA ASP A 60 4.65 0.09 12.08
C ASP A 60 5.43 1.40 12.31
N ALA A 61 5.82 1.65 13.56
CA ALA A 61 6.51 2.88 13.96
C ALA A 61 7.97 2.94 13.46
N ASP A 62 8.63 1.79 13.35
CA ASP A 62 9.99 1.68 12.82
C ASP A 62 10.05 1.97 11.32
N LEU A 63 9.08 1.49 10.54
CA LEU A 63 8.94 1.85 9.12
C LEU A 63 8.70 3.36 8.96
N ALA A 64 7.80 3.94 9.74
CA ALA A 64 7.56 5.39 9.71
C ALA A 64 8.84 6.19 10.03
N GLN A 65 9.58 5.78 11.06
CA GLN A 65 10.84 6.43 11.45
C GLN A 65 11.90 6.30 10.34
N ALA A 66 12.06 5.12 9.74
CA ALA A 66 13.02 4.91 8.66
C ALA A 66 12.70 5.76 7.43
N LEU A 67 11.42 5.81 7.03
CA LEU A 67 10.97 6.63 5.90
C LEU A 67 11.18 8.13 6.16
N SER A 68 10.86 8.63 7.36
CA SER A 68 11.13 10.03 7.72
C SER A 68 12.62 10.36 7.59
N ARG A 69 13.48 9.50 8.16
CA ARG A 69 14.93 9.69 8.10
C ARG A 69 15.45 9.67 6.66
N LEU A 70 14.96 8.78 5.81
CA LEU A 70 15.36 8.75 4.40
C LEU A 70 14.97 10.03 3.65
N LYS A 71 13.75 10.55 3.90
CA LYS A 71 13.27 11.81 3.30
C LYS A 71 14.09 13.02 3.75
N GLU A 72 14.54 13.03 5.00
CA GLU A 72 15.34 14.12 5.55
C GLU A 72 16.80 14.10 5.10
N THR A 73 17.38 12.91 4.92
CA THR A 73 18.84 12.76 4.77
C THR A 73 19.30 12.39 3.36
N THR A 74 18.40 11.98 2.48
CA THR A 74 18.73 11.51 1.14
C THR A 74 17.87 12.21 0.08
N LYS A 75 18.29 12.11 -1.19
CA LYS A 75 17.50 12.54 -2.34
C LYS A 75 16.90 11.36 -3.11
N TYR A 76 16.91 10.16 -2.53
CA TYR A 76 16.42 8.97 -3.21
C TYR A 76 14.91 9.11 -3.45
N PRO A 77 14.44 9.03 -4.71
CA PRO A 77 13.02 8.99 -4.97
C PRO A 77 12.41 7.75 -4.31
N MET A 78 11.33 7.94 -3.56
CA MET A 78 10.56 6.87 -2.94
C MET A 78 9.12 6.91 -3.46
N PRO A 79 8.90 6.58 -4.74
CA PRO A 79 7.57 6.75 -5.35
C PRO A 79 6.51 5.83 -4.75
N LEU A 80 6.91 4.69 -4.15
CA LEU A 80 5.96 3.67 -3.73
C LEU A 80 6.37 2.91 -2.46
N ILE A 81 5.46 2.88 -1.49
CA ILE A 81 5.51 2.06 -0.28
C ILE A 81 4.33 1.09 -0.33
N VAL A 82 4.61 -0.20 -0.54
CA VAL A 82 3.59 -1.24 -0.61
C VAL A 82 3.54 -2.05 0.68
N PHE A 83 2.35 -2.25 1.20
CA PHE A 83 2.12 -3.07 2.38
C PHE A 83 0.80 -3.84 2.30
N GLY A 84 0.47 -4.56 3.36
CA GLY A 84 -0.76 -5.33 3.49
C GLY A 84 -1.33 -5.26 4.90
N HIS A 85 -1.66 -6.44 5.43
CA HIS A 85 -2.27 -6.68 6.75
C HIS A 85 -3.69 -6.12 6.92
N MET A 86 -3.88 -4.82 6.67
CA MET A 86 -5.15 -4.13 6.86
C MET A 86 -6.10 -4.46 5.72
N HIS A 87 -7.03 -5.39 5.93
CA HIS A 87 -7.90 -5.87 4.84
C HIS A 87 -8.79 -4.76 4.25
N LYS A 88 -9.08 -4.86 2.94
CA LYS A 88 -9.94 -3.92 2.20
C LYS A 88 -11.35 -3.80 2.77
N GLY A 89 -11.97 -4.92 3.15
CA GLY A 89 -13.28 -4.91 3.81
C GLY A 89 -13.13 -4.67 5.31
N LEU A 90 -13.90 -3.72 5.86
CA LEU A 90 -13.87 -3.40 7.29
C LEU A 90 -14.70 -4.40 8.11
N ALA A 91 -14.32 -4.61 9.36
CA ALA A 91 -14.92 -5.57 10.30
C ALA A 91 -16.42 -5.34 10.53
N TYR A 92 -16.86 -4.08 10.49
CA TYR A 92 -18.26 -3.69 10.69
C TYR A 92 -18.94 -3.18 9.40
N GLY A 93 -18.37 -3.52 8.24
CA GLY A 93 -18.85 -3.08 6.93
C GLY A 93 -18.22 -1.79 6.44
N GLY A 94 -18.22 -1.61 5.12
CA GLY A 94 -17.51 -0.52 4.44
C GLY A 94 -16.16 -0.97 3.84
N LEU A 95 -15.49 -0.01 3.20
CA LEU A 95 -14.23 -0.23 2.50
C LEU A 95 -13.14 0.66 3.07
N ARG A 96 -11.95 0.09 3.20
CA ARG A 96 -10.72 0.79 3.57
C ARG A 96 -10.17 1.59 2.39
N LYS A 97 -9.55 2.73 2.67
CA LYS A 97 -8.70 3.45 1.72
C LYS A 97 -7.51 2.57 1.36
N MET A 98 -7.37 2.22 0.09
CA MET A 98 -6.30 1.31 -0.39
C MET A 98 -5.08 2.04 -0.95
N LEU A 99 -5.20 3.35 -1.18
CA LEU A 99 -4.14 4.21 -1.69
C LEU A 99 -4.17 5.55 -0.95
N VAL A 100 -3.01 6.02 -0.51
CA VAL A 100 -2.79 7.39 0.01
C VAL A 100 -1.61 8.00 -0.74
N ILE A 101 -1.73 9.24 -1.18
CA ILE A 101 -0.63 10.00 -1.80
C ILE A 101 -0.16 11.04 -0.78
N GLY A 102 1.10 10.92 -0.35
CA GLY A 102 1.72 11.88 0.56
C GLY A 102 1.92 13.24 -0.10
N ALA A 103 2.08 14.29 0.73
CA ALA A 103 2.35 15.65 0.24
C ALA A 103 3.66 15.75 -0.57
N ASP A 104 4.57 14.80 -0.39
CA ASP A 104 5.82 14.65 -1.12
C ASP A 104 5.71 13.78 -2.38
N GLY A 105 4.50 13.34 -2.74
CA GLY A 105 4.24 12.46 -3.88
C GLY A 105 4.44 10.97 -3.61
N THR A 106 4.93 10.56 -2.43
CA THR A 106 5.07 9.14 -2.06
C THR A 106 3.71 8.46 -2.07
N MET A 107 3.54 7.37 -2.82
CA MET A 107 2.32 6.58 -2.80
C MET A 107 2.39 5.45 -1.78
N TYR A 108 1.42 5.40 -0.87
CA TYR A 108 1.23 4.33 0.10
C TYR A 108 0.12 3.41 -0.40
N LEU A 109 0.46 2.19 -0.76
CA LEU A 109 -0.43 1.23 -1.41
C LEU A 109 -0.63 0.00 -0.54
N ASN A 110 -1.88 -0.27 -0.18
CA ASN A 110 -2.26 -1.47 0.53
C ASN A 110 -2.74 -2.53 -0.47
N GLY A 111 -2.11 -3.71 -0.46
CA GLY A 111 -2.44 -4.86 -1.32
C GLY A 111 -3.30 -5.95 -0.65
N ALA A 112 -3.84 -5.69 0.55
CA ALA A 112 -4.56 -6.69 1.35
C ALA A 112 -6.03 -6.88 0.93
N ILE A 113 -6.23 -7.52 -0.22
CA ILE A 113 -7.56 -7.97 -0.68
C ILE A 113 -7.81 -9.39 -0.15
N VAL A 114 -8.89 -9.55 0.64
CA VAL A 114 -9.28 -10.83 1.25
C VAL A 114 -10.79 -11.08 1.06
N PRO A 115 -11.20 -12.26 0.55
CA PRO A 115 -10.36 -13.35 0.07
C PRO A 115 -9.65 -12.98 -1.25
N ARG A 116 -8.35 -13.27 -1.35
CA ARG A 116 -7.57 -13.05 -2.58
C ARG A 116 -7.93 -14.04 -3.69
N VAL A 117 -8.43 -15.21 -3.33
CA VAL A 117 -8.83 -16.28 -4.25
C VAL A 117 -10.29 -16.63 -3.97
N ARG A 118 -11.13 -16.59 -5.00
CA ARG A 118 -12.53 -17.01 -4.98
C ARG A 118 -12.66 -18.24 -5.87
N TYR A 119 -13.02 -19.39 -5.31
CA TYR A 119 -13.23 -20.60 -6.12
C TYR A 119 -14.59 -20.57 -6.79
N THR A 120 -14.65 -21.00 -8.05
CA THR A 120 -15.89 -21.08 -8.83
C THR A 120 -16.48 -22.48 -8.73
N GLY A 121 -17.81 -22.61 -8.91
CA GLY A 121 -18.49 -23.91 -8.91
C GLY A 121 -18.06 -24.84 -10.04
N SER A 122 -17.40 -24.32 -11.08
CA SER A 122 -16.88 -25.06 -12.23
C SER A 122 -15.47 -25.63 -12.03
N GLY A 123 -14.87 -25.48 -10.84
CA GLY A 123 -13.52 -25.97 -10.54
C GLY A 123 -12.39 -25.00 -10.87
N GLY A 124 -12.71 -23.76 -11.23
CA GLY A 124 -11.72 -22.69 -11.43
C GLY A 124 -11.58 -21.74 -10.25
N SER A 125 -10.87 -20.63 -10.47
CA SER A 125 -10.68 -19.59 -9.45
C SER A 125 -10.60 -18.20 -10.06
N ILE A 126 -11.08 -17.20 -9.32
CA ILE A 126 -10.86 -15.78 -9.60
C ILE A 126 -9.86 -15.26 -8.57
N ARG A 127 -8.80 -14.61 -9.00
CA ARG A 127 -7.69 -14.16 -8.16
C ARG A 127 -7.47 -12.67 -8.26
N ALA A 128 -7.32 -12.01 -7.11
CA ALA A 128 -7.01 -10.59 -7.04
C ALA A 128 -5.49 -10.33 -7.14
N PHE A 129 -5.15 -9.33 -7.94
CA PHE A 129 -3.82 -8.76 -8.09
C PHE A 129 -3.88 -7.26 -7.90
N THR A 130 -2.83 -6.69 -7.32
CA THR A 130 -2.58 -5.25 -7.35
C THR A 130 -1.47 -5.02 -8.37
N VAL A 131 -1.76 -4.26 -9.41
CA VAL A 131 -0.85 -4.00 -10.53
C VAL A 131 -0.41 -2.55 -10.46
N VAL A 132 0.90 -2.33 -10.49
CA VAL A 132 1.50 -1.01 -10.55
C VAL A 132 2.33 -0.92 -11.83
N GLU A 133 2.01 0.06 -12.66
CA GLU A 133 2.74 0.36 -13.90
C GLU A 133 3.61 1.60 -13.65
N PHE A 134 4.90 1.50 -13.97
CA PHE A 134 5.85 2.62 -13.88
C PHE A 134 6.15 3.18 -15.28
N ALA A 135 6.36 4.49 -15.35
CA ALA A 135 6.96 5.18 -16.50
C ALA A 135 8.26 5.86 -16.02
N GLY A 136 9.39 5.15 -16.18
CA GLY A 136 10.63 5.57 -15.53
C GLY A 136 10.55 5.39 -14.01
N SER A 137 10.88 6.44 -13.24
CA SER A 137 10.77 6.46 -11.77
C SER A 137 9.38 6.82 -11.25
N GLU A 138 8.47 7.22 -12.13
CA GLU A 138 7.13 7.68 -11.75
C GLU A 138 6.11 6.54 -11.86
N VAL A 139 5.20 6.47 -10.90
CA VAL A 139 4.04 5.56 -10.98
C VAL A 139 3.07 6.12 -12.02
N ASN A 140 2.80 5.35 -13.08
CA ASN A 140 1.89 5.74 -14.15
C ASN A 140 0.45 5.28 -13.88
N LYS A 141 0.27 4.08 -13.34
CA LYS A 141 -1.05 3.52 -13.02
C LYS A 141 -0.97 2.56 -11.84
N ILE A 142 -2.01 2.58 -11.01
CA ILE A 142 -2.27 1.56 -9.99
C ILE A 142 -3.66 1.02 -10.23
N ALA A 143 -3.82 -0.30 -10.32
CA ALA A 143 -5.10 -0.95 -10.45
C ALA A 143 -5.20 -2.22 -9.61
N GLU A 144 -6.41 -2.52 -9.15
CA GLU A 144 -6.79 -3.84 -8.66
C GLU A 144 -7.38 -4.63 -9.83
N ALA A 145 -6.85 -5.82 -10.10
CA ALA A 145 -7.28 -6.69 -11.19
C ALA A 145 -7.76 -8.04 -10.65
N TRP A 146 -8.95 -8.47 -11.06
CA TRP A 146 -9.46 -9.82 -10.82
C TRP A 146 -9.31 -10.65 -12.08
N VAL A 147 -8.58 -11.76 -11.98
CA VAL A 147 -8.28 -12.64 -13.11
C VAL A 147 -8.91 -14.00 -12.86
N SER A 148 -9.76 -14.46 -13.78
CA SER A 148 -10.31 -15.82 -13.75
C SER A 148 -9.34 -16.82 -14.40
N LEU A 149 -9.30 -18.01 -13.82
CA LEU A 149 -8.52 -19.16 -14.25
C LEU A 149 -9.47 -20.36 -14.34
N ASN A 150 -9.74 -20.82 -15.57
CA ASN A 150 -10.63 -21.95 -15.84
C ASN A 150 -10.03 -22.84 -16.93
N ASN A 151 -9.69 -24.09 -16.63
CA ASN A 151 -9.29 -25.11 -17.61
C ASN A 151 -8.26 -24.67 -18.68
N GLY A 152 -7.29 -23.84 -18.30
CA GLY A 152 -6.23 -23.32 -19.19
C GLY A 152 -6.47 -21.90 -19.71
N ASP A 153 -7.69 -21.38 -19.60
CA ASP A 153 -8.02 -20.00 -19.95
C ASP A 153 -7.70 -19.05 -18.78
N THR A 154 -7.12 -17.91 -19.11
CA THR A 154 -6.81 -16.80 -18.19
C THR A 154 -7.45 -15.53 -18.72
N VAL A 155 -8.42 -14.97 -17.99
CA VAL A 155 -9.20 -13.80 -18.43
C VAL A 155 -9.22 -12.74 -17.34
N LEU A 156 -9.03 -11.47 -17.72
CA LEU A 156 -9.26 -10.33 -16.84
C LEU A 156 -10.78 -10.11 -16.72
N GLU A 157 -11.32 -10.35 -15.54
CA GLU A 157 -12.76 -10.20 -15.24
C GLU A 157 -13.11 -8.76 -14.86
N GLU A 158 -12.28 -8.14 -14.03
CA GLU A 158 -12.53 -6.81 -13.49
C GLU A 158 -11.20 -6.08 -13.31
N GLU A 159 -11.17 -4.79 -13.66
CA GLU A 159 -10.08 -3.87 -13.34
C GLU A 159 -10.65 -2.62 -12.68
N SER A 160 -10.21 -2.33 -11.45
CA SER A 160 -10.51 -1.12 -10.71
C SER A 160 -9.26 -0.24 -10.63
N VAL A 161 -9.24 0.87 -11.36
CA VAL A 161 -8.10 1.81 -11.37
C VAL A 161 -8.14 2.68 -10.10
N LEU A 162 -7.10 2.57 -9.27
CA LEU A 162 -6.92 3.37 -8.06
C LEU A 162 -6.20 4.69 -8.35
N PHE A 163 -5.30 4.67 -9.34
CA PHE A 163 -4.55 5.85 -9.78
C PHE A 163 -4.17 5.74 -11.26
N LYS A 164 -4.17 6.87 -11.96
CA LYS A 164 -3.61 6.98 -13.31
C LYS A 164 -3.07 8.40 -13.53
N MET A 165 -1.81 8.49 -13.94
CA MET A 165 -1.16 9.75 -14.25
C MET A 165 -1.91 10.46 -15.39
N GLY A 166 -2.20 11.75 -15.22
CA GLY A 166 -2.91 12.56 -16.21
C GLY A 166 -4.43 12.34 -16.29
N ALA A 167 -5.03 11.52 -15.40
CA ALA A 167 -6.48 11.52 -15.22
C ALA A 167 -6.88 12.65 -14.26
N GLU A 168 -7.77 13.56 -14.67
CA GLU A 168 -8.33 14.58 -13.78
C GLU A 168 -9.05 13.90 -12.62
N VAL A 169 -8.50 14.02 -11.40
CA VAL A 169 -9.23 13.67 -10.18
C VAL A 169 -10.33 14.71 -10.02
N ARG A 170 -11.59 14.33 -10.26
CA ARG A 170 -12.73 15.14 -9.84
C ARG A 170 -12.77 15.16 -8.33
N CYS A 171 -12.10 16.13 -7.72
CA CYS A 171 -12.37 16.52 -6.35
C CYS A 171 -13.80 17.09 -6.32
N HIS A 172 -14.74 16.37 -5.72
CA HIS A 172 -15.97 16.99 -5.25
C HIS A 172 -15.57 17.87 -4.05
N CYS A 173 -15.37 19.16 -4.31
CA CYS A 173 -15.42 20.17 -3.28
C CYS A 173 -16.90 20.44 -2.99
N ASP A 174 -17.41 19.89 -1.89
CA ASP A 174 -18.61 20.45 -1.28
C ASP A 174 -18.22 21.80 -0.68
N VAL A 175 -18.51 22.85 -1.43
CA VAL A 175 -18.62 24.21 -0.90
C VAL A 175 -20.01 24.30 -0.28
N THR A 176 -20.06 24.51 1.03
CA THR A 176 -21.24 25.10 1.66
C THR A 176 -20.78 26.38 2.36
N ASP A 177 -21.44 27.47 1.94
CA ASP A 177 -21.39 28.83 2.50
C ASP A 177 -21.63 28.87 4.01
#